data_AF-A0A9W6V529-F1
#
_entry.id   AF-A0A9W6V529-F1
#
_cell.length_a   1.000
_cell.length_b   1.000
_cell.length_c   1.000
_cell.angle_alpha   90.00
_cell.angle_beta   90.00
_cell.angle_gamma   90.00
#
_symmetry.space_group_name_H-M   'P 1'
#
loop_
_entity.id
_entity.type
_entity.pdbx_description
1 polymer ?
#
loop_
_entity_poly.entity_id
_entity_poly.type
_entity_poly.pdbx_seq_one_letter_code
_entity_poly.pdbx_strand_id
1 'polypeptide(L)'
;MTFTTPAKAADQAAEAIRALNHATLNPSSGEEEWRFPSHAYDVIGGLDRMAGGLDQALEQTWAFLAKLAADGHVGSDRGDADRDLADAKEALDLARAASEQLLVALSAAHRATSPLSYKG
;
A
#
# COMPACT_ATOMS: atom_id res chain seq x y z
N MET A 1 6.26 16.06 -20.12
CA MET A 1 6.22 15.17 -18.95
C MET A 1 5.52 15.92 -17.84
N THR A 2 4.35 15.46 -17.41
CA THR A 2 3.69 15.98 -16.20
C THR A 2 4.45 15.45 -14.98
N PHE A 3 4.99 16.35 -14.17
CA PHE A 3 5.59 15.97 -12.90
C PHE A 3 4.49 15.45 -11.96
N THR A 4 4.63 14.21 -11.47
CA THR A 4 3.77 13.66 -10.43
C THR A 4 4.41 13.98 -9.08
N THR A 5 3.70 14.73 -8.23
CA THR A 5 4.12 14.97 -6.84
C THR A 5 3.88 13.70 -6.00
N PRO A 6 4.59 13.51 -4.88
CA PRO A 6 4.34 12.36 -3.99
C PRO A 6 2.86 12.24 -3.56
N ALA A 7 2.21 13.36 -3.24
CA ALA A 7 0.78 13.38 -2.90
C ALA A 7 -0.10 12.88 -4.06
N LYS A 8 0.16 13.35 -5.29
CA LYS A 8 -0.60 12.90 -6.47
C LYS A 8 -0.37 11.41 -6.76
N ALA A 9 0.85 10.89 -6.52
CA ALA A 9 1.12 9.46 -6.64
C ALA A 9 0.35 8.64 -5.60
N ALA A 10 0.25 9.11 -4.35
CA ALA A 10 -0.55 8.47 -3.31
C ALA A 10 -2.05 8.45 -3.67
N ASP A 11 -2.59 9.56 -4.19
CA ASP A 11 -3.98 9.63 -4.67
C ASP A 11 -4.23 8.63 -5.81
N GLN A 12 -3.29 8.53 -6.76
CA GLN A 12 -3.37 7.56 -7.86
C GLN A 12 -3.33 6.11 -7.37
N ALA A 13 -2.53 5.81 -6.34
CA ALA A 13 -2.52 4.50 -5.71
C ALA A 13 -3.87 4.18 -5.03
N ALA A 14 -4.47 5.14 -4.33
CA ALA A 14 -5.79 4.98 -3.72
C ALA A 14 -6.88 4.71 -4.77
N GLU A 15 -6.87 5.44 -5.88
CA GLU A 15 -7.81 5.22 -7.00
C GLU A 15 -7.57 3.87 -7.69
N ALA A 16 -6.32 3.40 -7.81
CA ALA A 16 -6.03 2.08 -8.32
C ALA A 16 -6.62 0.96 -7.43
N ILE A 17 -6.52 1.10 -6.10
CA ILE A 17 -7.16 0.17 -5.15
C ILE A 17 -8.68 0.23 -5.29
N ARG A 18 -9.27 1.41 -5.44
CA ARG A 18 -10.72 1.56 -5.67
C ARG A 18 -11.16 0.85 -6.96
N ALA A 19 -10.41 1.02 -8.05
CA ALA A 19 -10.67 0.36 -9.32
C ALA A 19 -10.56 -1.16 -9.20
N LEU A 20 -9.53 -1.67 -8.50
CA LEU A 20 -9.37 -3.09 -8.20
C LEU A 20 -10.56 -3.65 -7.39
N ASN A 21 -10.99 -2.94 -6.34
CA ASN A 21 -12.15 -3.33 -5.54
C ASN A 21 -13.43 -3.40 -6.38
N HIS A 22 -13.61 -2.47 -7.32
CA HIS A 22 -14.76 -2.50 -8.22
C HIS A 22 -14.69 -3.68 -9.21
N ALA A 23 -13.51 -3.94 -9.78
CA ALA A 23 -13.30 -5.06 -10.72
C ALA A 23 -13.54 -6.43 -10.08
N THR A 24 -13.18 -6.57 -8.79
CA THR A 24 -13.34 -7.83 -8.04
C THR A 24 -14.74 -8.05 -7.46
N LEU A 25 -15.61 -7.03 -7.48
CA LEU A 25 -16.96 -7.07 -6.88
C LEU A 25 -17.98 -7.85 -7.71
N ASN A 26 -17.87 -7.84 -9.05
CA ASN A 26 -18.88 -8.44 -9.92
C ASN A 26 -18.25 -9.39 -10.95
N PRO A 27 -18.17 -10.70 -10.64
CA PRO A 27 -17.67 -11.73 -11.54
C PRO A 27 -18.48 -11.89 -12.85
N SER A 28 -19.65 -11.25 -12.95
CA SER A 28 -20.69 -11.57 -13.95
C SER A 28 -20.97 -10.45 -14.95
N SER A 29 -20.36 -9.27 -14.83
CA SER A 29 -20.74 -8.08 -15.64
C SER A 29 -20.00 -7.90 -16.98
N GLY A 30 -19.12 -8.82 -17.37
CA GLY A 30 -18.55 -8.82 -18.72
C GLY A 30 -17.10 -9.27 -18.76
N GLU A 31 -16.83 -10.13 -19.73
CA GLU A 31 -15.52 -10.63 -20.17
C GLU A 31 -14.76 -11.45 -19.13
N GLU A 32 -13.88 -12.30 -19.64
CA GLU A 32 -13.36 -13.50 -18.98
C GLU A 32 -12.51 -13.23 -17.72
N GLU A 33 -12.33 -11.96 -17.31
CA GLU A 33 -11.25 -11.47 -16.44
C GLU A 33 -11.38 -11.79 -14.93
N TRP A 34 -12.55 -12.19 -14.43
CA TRP A 34 -12.74 -12.52 -13.00
C TRP A 34 -13.50 -13.83 -12.76
N ARG A 35 -13.21 -14.86 -13.58
CA ARG A 35 -13.88 -16.17 -13.55
C ARG A 35 -13.06 -17.33 -13.00
N PHE A 36 -11.74 -17.30 -13.17
CA PHE A 36 -10.86 -18.45 -12.90
C PHE A 36 -9.98 -18.23 -11.66
N PRO A 37 -9.58 -19.29 -10.93
CA PRO A 37 -8.65 -19.16 -9.79
C PRO A 37 -7.34 -18.47 -10.14
N SER A 38 -6.87 -18.57 -11.40
CA SER A 38 -5.68 -17.86 -11.88
C SER A 38 -5.80 -16.34 -11.78
N HIS A 39 -7.00 -15.77 -11.91
CA HIS A 39 -7.16 -14.31 -11.78
C HIS A 39 -7.00 -13.86 -10.33
N ALA A 40 -7.48 -14.66 -9.37
CA ALA A 40 -7.23 -14.41 -7.96
C ALA A 40 -5.73 -14.51 -7.63
N TYR A 41 -5.02 -15.47 -8.23
CA TYR A 41 -3.56 -15.56 -8.14
C TYR A 41 -2.90 -14.25 -8.64
N ASP A 42 -3.27 -13.77 -9.82
CA ASP A 42 -2.70 -12.54 -10.40
C ASP A 42 -2.99 -11.30 -9.54
N VAL A 43 -4.21 -11.15 -9.02
CA VAL A 43 -4.58 -10.04 -8.11
C VAL A 43 -3.77 -10.10 -6.82
N ILE A 44 -3.63 -11.27 -6.21
CA ILE A 44 -2.82 -11.43 -4.99
C ILE A 44 -1.35 -11.07 -5.28
N GLY A 45 -0.80 -11.49 -6.43
CA GLY A 45 0.57 -11.12 -6.83
C GLY A 45 0.74 -9.62 -7.12
N GLY A 46 -0.33 -8.92 -7.53
CA GLY A 46 -0.37 -7.47 -7.60
C GLY A 46 -0.33 -6.81 -6.22
N LEU A 47 -1.18 -7.28 -5.30
CA LEU A 47 -1.24 -6.80 -3.92
C LEU A 47 0.09 -7.04 -3.17
N ASP A 48 0.73 -8.18 -3.37
CA ASP A 48 2.04 -8.53 -2.77
C ASP A 48 3.10 -7.49 -3.13
N ARG A 49 3.21 -7.14 -4.44
CA ARG A 49 4.11 -6.09 -4.91
C ARG A 49 3.78 -4.72 -4.32
N MET A 50 2.49 -4.38 -4.19
CA MET A 50 2.06 -3.12 -3.58
C MET A 50 2.43 -3.06 -2.09
N ALA A 51 2.23 -4.15 -1.35
CA ALA A 51 2.61 -4.23 0.06
C ALA A 51 4.13 -4.04 0.26
N GLY A 52 4.95 -4.66 -0.61
CA GLY A 52 6.40 -4.47 -0.58
C GLY A 52 6.84 -3.03 -0.87
N GLY A 53 6.14 -2.32 -1.76
CA GLY A 53 6.42 -0.90 -2.03
C GLY A 53 5.92 0.06 -0.95
N LEU A 54 4.91 -0.34 -0.16
CA LEU A 54 4.31 0.49 0.87
C LEU A 54 5.28 0.75 2.04
N ASP A 55 6.03 -0.26 2.50
CA ASP A 55 7.05 -0.09 3.54
C ASP A 55 8.05 1.01 3.18
N GLN A 56 8.59 0.95 1.97
CA GLN A 56 9.54 1.92 1.46
C GLN A 56 8.95 3.35 1.41
N ALA A 57 7.69 3.50 0.99
CA ALA A 57 7.05 4.81 0.94
C ALA A 57 6.84 5.41 2.35
N LEU A 58 6.51 4.58 3.34
CA LEU A 58 6.36 4.99 4.74
C LEU A 58 7.72 5.42 5.33
N GLU A 59 8.79 4.66 5.08
CA GLU A 59 10.14 5.03 5.49
C GLU A 59 10.60 6.35 4.89
N GLN A 60 10.38 6.54 3.60
CA GLN A 60 10.73 7.80 2.91
C GLN A 60 9.94 8.99 3.45
N THR A 61 8.67 8.78 3.82
CA THR A 61 7.84 9.81 4.45
C THR A 61 8.41 10.24 5.79
N TRP A 62 8.81 9.29 6.65
CA TRP A 62 9.47 9.61 7.92
C TRP A 62 10.82 10.32 7.69
N ALA A 63 11.65 9.82 6.78
CA ALA A 63 12.96 10.41 6.49
C ALA A 63 12.85 11.90 6.08
N PHE A 64 11.81 12.25 5.32
CA PHE A 64 11.52 13.64 4.96
C PHE A 64 11.14 14.50 6.18
N LEU A 65 10.25 14.02 7.06
CA LEU A 65 9.86 14.72 8.28
C LEU A 65 11.06 14.90 9.23
N ALA A 66 11.85 13.86 9.44
CA ALA A 66 13.05 13.90 10.26
C ALA A 66 14.08 14.92 9.73
N LYS A 67 14.23 15.01 8.40
CA LYS A 67 15.07 16.03 7.77
C LYS A 67 14.57 17.44 8.05
N LEU A 68 13.28 17.71 7.86
CA LEU A 68 12.70 19.02 8.17
C LEU A 68 12.87 19.39 9.64
N ALA A 69 12.70 18.42 10.55
CA ALA A 69 12.88 18.65 11.98
C ALA A 69 14.33 19.01 12.32
N ALA A 70 15.30 18.28 11.76
CA ALA A 70 16.73 18.56 11.93
C ALA A 70 17.13 19.95 11.40
N ASP A 71 16.47 20.41 10.33
CA ASP A 71 16.69 21.73 9.73
C ASP A 71 15.90 22.85 10.42
N GLY A 72 15.12 22.56 11.48
CA GLY A 72 14.32 23.54 12.23
C GLY A 72 13.08 24.04 11.49
N HIS A 73 12.55 23.26 10.56
CA HIS A 73 11.44 23.61 9.68
C HIS A 73 10.10 22.97 10.06
N VAL A 74 10.00 22.36 11.25
CA VAL A 74 8.76 21.77 11.76
C VAL A 74 8.21 22.60 12.90
N GLY A 75 6.92 22.94 12.81
CA GLY A 75 6.15 23.55 13.88
C GLY A 75 4.94 22.68 14.22
N SER A 76 4.30 22.97 15.36
CA SER A 76 3.09 22.29 15.81
C SER A 76 2.03 23.31 16.22
N ASP A 77 0.80 23.11 15.74
CA ASP A 77 -0.36 23.89 16.18
C ASP A 77 -0.72 23.63 17.65
N ARG A 78 -0.24 22.52 18.22
CA ARG A 78 -0.37 22.17 19.65
C ARG A 78 0.76 22.75 20.50
N GLY A 79 1.77 23.37 19.87
CA GLY A 79 2.90 24.01 20.55
C GLY A 79 4.02 23.05 20.98
N ASP A 80 3.94 21.77 20.63
CA ASP A 80 4.93 20.75 21.00
C ASP A 80 5.29 19.88 19.77
N ALA A 81 6.17 20.44 18.93
CA ALA A 81 6.57 19.79 17.67
C ALA A 81 7.37 18.50 17.90
N ASP A 82 8.17 18.42 18.96
CA ASP A 82 8.98 17.24 19.28
C ASP A 82 8.09 16.06 19.65
N ARG A 83 7.08 16.30 20.49
CA ARG A 83 6.08 15.27 20.83
C ARG A 83 5.29 14.83 19.61
N ASP A 84 4.81 15.77 18.79
CA ASP A 84 4.02 15.45 17.60
C ASP A 84 4.82 14.65 16.56
N LEU A 85 6.12 14.95 16.42
CA LEU A 85 7.03 14.17 15.59
C LEU A 85 7.28 12.77 16.14
N ALA A 86 7.41 12.62 17.47
CA ALA A 86 7.55 11.32 18.11
C ALA A 86 6.30 10.45 17.88
N ASP A 87 5.10 11.02 18.06
CA ASP A 87 3.83 10.33 17.80
C ASP A 87 3.72 9.93 16.31
N ALA A 88 4.10 10.82 15.40
CA ALA A 88 4.11 10.52 13.96
C ALA A 88 5.10 9.40 13.60
N LYS A 89 6.29 9.40 14.22
CA LYS A 89 7.28 8.33 14.05
C LYS A 89 6.71 6.98 14.50
N GLU A 90 6.14 6.92 15.70
CA GLU A 90 5.59 5.69 16.25
C GLU A 90 4.48 5.13 15.34
N ALA A 91 3.57 5.99 14.87
CA ALA A 91 2.52 5.59 13.95
C ALA A 91 3.06 5.06 12.61
N LEU A 92 4.10 5.69 12.06
CA LEU A 92 4.73 5.23 10.82
C LEU A 92 5.47 3.90 11.02
N ASP A 93 6.19 3.72 12.14
CA ASP A 93 6.85 2.45 12.46
C ASP A 93 5.83 1.31 12.62
N LEU A 94 4.67 1.57 13.23
CA LEU A 94 3.57 0.60 13.31
C LEU A 94 2.99 0.27 11.94
N ALA A 95 2.80 1.28 11.07
CA ALA A 95 2.31 1.07 9.72
C ALA A 95 3.28 0.23 8.87
N ARG A 96 4.59 0.45 9.04
CA ARG A 96 5.64 -0.35 8.40
C ARG A 96 5.58 -1.81 8.82
N ALA A 97 5.55 -2.07 10.13
CA ALA A 97 5.43 -3.42 10.66
C ALA A 97 4.16 -4.14 10.17
N ALA A 98 3.04 -3.42 10.06
CA ALA A 98 1.80 -3.95 9.49
C ALA A 98 1.94 -4.27 7.99
N SER A 99 2.65 -3.42 7.23
CA SER A 99 2.89 -3.65 5.79
C SER A 99 3.78 -4.86 5.53
N GLU A 100 4.78 -5.11 6.38
CA GLU A 100 5.62 -6.31 6.33
C GLU A 100 4.81 -7.58 6.62
N GLN A 101 3.95 -7.54 7.64
CA GLN A 101 3.04 -8.65 7.95
C GLN A 101 2.06 -8.92 6.81
N LEU A 102 1.53 -7.87 6.19
CA LEU A 102 0.68 -7.97 5.02
C LEU A 102 1.42 -8.61 3.84
N LEU A 103 2.65 -8.19 3.56
CA LEU A 103 3.50 -8.78 2.52
C LEU A 103 3.69 -10.28 2.76
N VAL A 104 4.05 -10.68 3.99
CA VAL A 104 4.22 -12.11 4.35
C VAL A 104 2.92 -12.89 4.10
N ALA A 105 1.78 -12.34 4.52
CA ALA A 105 0.48 -12.97 4.34
C ALA A 105 0.09 -13.10 2.85
N LEU A 106 0.30 -12.05 2.05
CA LEU A 106 0.01 -12.05 0.61
C LEU A 106 0.91 -13.02 -0.14
N SER A 107 2.20 -13.04 0.16
CA SER A 107 3.15 -14.03 -0.36
C SER A 107 2.73 -15.46 -0.05
N ALA A 108 2.22 -15.71 1.16
CA ALA A 108 1.69 -17.03 1.54
C ALA A 108 0.41 -17.37 0.76
N ALA A 109 -0.52 -16.42 0.63
CA ALA A 109 -1.75 -16.58 -0.13
C ALA A 109 -1.44 -16.86 -1.62
N HIS A 110 -0.51 -16.13 -2.22
CA HIS A 110 -0.09 -16.30 -3.62
C HIS A 110 0.44 -17.71 -3.89
N ARG A 111 1.28 -18.23 -2.98
CA ARG A 111 1.76 -19.63 -3.07
C ARG A 111 0.63 -20.63 -2.91
N ALA A 112 -0.30 -20.38 -1.99
CA ALA A 112 -1.42 -21.27 -1.72
C ALA A 112 -2.46 -21.31 -2.85
N THR A 113 -2.58 -20.24 -3.65
CA THR A 113 -3.48 -20.18 -4.81
C THR A 113 -2.85 -20.75 -6.08
N SER A 114 -1.52 -20.82 -6.17
CA SER A 114 -0.81 -21.39 -7.32
C SER A 114 -1.28 -22.77 -7.82
N PRO A 115 -1.60 -23.77 -6.96
CA PRO A 115 -2.05 -25.08 -7.42
C PRO A 115 -3.55 -25.14 -7.77
N LEU A 116 -4.31 -24.05 -7.61
CA LEU A 116 -5.76 -24.07 -7.85
C LEU A 116 -6.06 -24.04 -9.34
N SER A 117 -6.80 -25.03 -9.81
CA SER A 117 -7.32 -25.09 -11.18
C SER A 117 -8.84 -24.98 -11.20
N TYR A 118 -9.39 -24.33 -12.22
CA TYR A 118 -10.83 -24.34 -12.44
C TYR A 118 -11.30 -25.75 -12.82
N LYS A 119 -12.32 -26.27 -12.12
CA LYS A 119 -13.01 -27.52 -12.49
C LYS A 119 -14.42 -27.15 -12.96
N GLY A 120 -14.62 -27.22 -14.27
CA GLY A 120 -15.90 -27.02 -14.95
C GLY A 120 -16.58 -28.32 -15.32
#